data_AF-A0A841QJ78-F1
#
_entry.id   AF-A0A841QJ78-F1
#
_cell.length_a   1.000
_cell.length_b   1.000
_cell.length_c   1.000
_cell.angle_alpha   90.00
_cell.angle_beta   90.00
_cell.angle_gamma   90.00
#
_symmetry.space_group_name_H-M   'P 1'
#
loop_
_entity.id
_entity.type
_entity.pdbx_description
1 polymer ?
#
loop_
_entity_poly.entity_id
_entity_poly.type
_entity_poly.pdbx_seq_one_letter_code
_entity_poly.pdbx_strand_id
1 'polypeptide(L)' 'MVQVPLPAGSHSPTMGWVFYAECVERACRYAASVSQRPIIVAENGVATDDDSERQDYIRSAVTSLERAFADKIDIRGYYH' A
#
# COMPACT_ATOMS: atom_id res chain seq x y z
N MET A 1 13.44 4.83 -17.03
CA MET A 1 12.64 3.88 -16.23
C MET A 1 12.01 2.90 -17.22
N VAL A 2 12.24 1.59 -17.09
CA VAL A 2 11.53 0.60 -17.90
C VAL A 2 10.23 0.28 -17.18
N GLN A 3 9.10 0.55 -17.82
CA GLN A 3 7.79 0.19 -17.28
C GLN A 3 7.51 -1.27 -17.61
N VAL A 4 7.22 -2.07 -16.60
CA VAL A 4 6.84 -3.48 -16.77
C VAL A 4 5.36 -3.54 -17.16
N PRO A 5 4.96 -4.41 -18.10
CA PRO A 5 3.55 -4.59 -18.42
C PRO A 5 2.72 -4.93 -17.17
N LEU A 6 1.53 -4.35 -17.07
CA LEU A 6 0.60 -4.69 -16.00
C LEU A 6 0.20 -6.17 -16.13
N PRO A 7 0.06 -6.90 -15.01
CA PRO A 7 -0.47 -8.26 -15.04
C PRO A 7 -1.85 -8.29 -15.72
N ALA A 8 -2.12 -9.33 -16.50
CA ALA A 8 -3.39 -9.48 -17.21
C ALA A 8 -4.59 -9.37 -16.25
N GLY A 9 -5.58 -8.56 -16.61
CA GLY A 9 -6.80 -8.33 -15.81
C GLY A 9 -6.62 -7.36 -14.64
N SER A 10 -5.46 -6.72 -14.49
CA SER A 10 -5.24 -5.73 -13.43
C SER A 10 -6.07 -4.47 -13.67
N HIS A 11 -6.74 -4.00 -12.63
CA HIS A 11 -7.30 -2.66 -12.61
C HIS A 11 -6.15 -1.63 -12.50
N SER A 12 -6.17 -0.63 -13.38
CA SER A 12 -5.15 0.42 -13.42
C SER A 12 -5.82 1.79 -13.46
N PRO A 13 -5.70 2.58 -12.38
CA PRO A 13 -6.18 3.96 -12.33
C PRO A 13 -5.35 4.90 -13.23
N THR A 14 -5.64 6.20 -13.13
CA THR A 14 -5.12 7.29 -13.99
C THR A 14 -3.60 7.27 -14.22
N MET A 15 -2.79 6.87 -13.23
CA MET A 15 -1.31 6.85 -13.34
C MET A 15 -0.72 5.59 -13.98
N GLY A 16 -1.54 4.62 -14.40
CA GLY A 16 -1.03 3.43 -15.10
C GLY A 16 -0.34 2.41 -14.18
N TRP A 17 -0.53 2.51 -12.87
CA TRP A 17 -0.04 1.54 -11.87
C TRP A 17 -1.17 0.60 -11.47
N VAL A 18 -0.83 -0.64 -11.10
CA VAL A 18 -1.82 -1.60 -10.58
C VAL A 18 -2.50 -1.01 -9.35
N PHE A 19 -3.83 -1.07 -9.30
CA PHE A 19 -4.58 -0.84 -8.07
C PHE A 19 -4.24 -1.96 -7.08
N TYR A 20 -3.32 -1.69 -6.15
CA TYR A 20 -2.87 -2.67 -5.17
C TYR A 20 -2.63 -2.03 -3.81
N ALA A 21 -3.70 -1.85 -3.04
CA ALA A 21 -3.66 -1.18 -1.74
C ALA A 21 -2.85 -1.98 -0.70
N GLU A 22 -2.92 -3.32 -0.74
CA GLU A 22 -2.22 -4.21 0.18
C GLU A 22 -0.69 -4.24 -0.02
N CYS A 23 -0.18 -3.53 -1.04
CA CYS A 23 1.26 -3.36 -1.21
C CYS A 23 1.93 -2.77 0.05
N VAL A 24 1.21 -1.91 0.79
CA VAL A 24 1.73 -1.25 1.99
C VAL A 24 2.03 -2.24 3.11
N GLU A 25 1.22 -3.29 3.29
CA GLU A 25 1.49 -4.37 4.25
C GLU A 25 2.79 -5.08 3.89
N ARG A 26 2.98 -5.42 2.61
CA ARG A 26 4.19 -6.10 2.14
C ARG A 26 5.43 -5.23 2.30
N ALA A 27 5.31 -3.94 2.00
CA ALA A 27 6.38 -2.98 2.18
C ALA A 27 6.76 -2.88 3.67
N CYS A 28 5.79 -2.83 4.58
CA CYS A 28 6.05 -2.82 6.03
C CYS A 28 6.73 -4.11 6.50
N ARG A 29 6.26 -5.28 6.05
CA ARG A 29 6.90 -6.58 6.37
C ARG A 29 8.35 -6.65 5.90
N TYR A 30 8.61 -6.16 4.69
CA TYR A 30 9.96 -6.06 4.14
C TYR A 30 10.82 -5.08 4.95
N ALA A 31 10.34 -3.87 5.21
CA ALA A 31 11.05 -2.87 5.99
C ALA A 31 11.36 -3.38 7.40
N ALA A 32 10.43 -4.09 8.03
CA ALA A 32 10.62 -4.71 9.34
C ALA A 32 11.73 -5.77 9.29
N SER A 33 11.71 -6.66 8.28
CA SER A 33 12.68 -7.75 8.17
C SER A 33 14.11 -7.25 7.98
N VAL A 34 14.30 -6.15 7.24
CA VAL A 34 15.64 -5.60 6.96
C VAL A 34 16.13 -4.65 8.03
N SER A 35 15.26 -3.80 8.59
CA SER A 35 15.70 -2.70 9.46
C SER A 35 15.59 -3.03 10.94
N GLN A 36 14.60 -3.85 11.34
CA GLN A 36 14.24 -4.09 12.75
C GLN A 36 13.99 -2.78 13.53
N ARG A 37 13.56 -1.71 12.83
CA ARG A 37 13.20 -0.41 13.42
C ARG A 37 11.69 -0.18 13.34
N PRO A 38 11.14 0.73 14.16
CA PRO A 38 9.76 1.17 14.01
C PRO A 38 9.53 1.81 12.63
N ILE A 39 8.34 1.58 12.07
CA ILE A 39 7.97 2.00 10.72
C ILE A 39 6.95 3.13 10.81
N ILE A 40 7.10 4.13 9.94
CA ILE A 40 6.06 5.09 9.60
C ILE A 40 5.79 4.94 8.11
N VAL A 41 4.53 4.72 7.73
CA VAL A 41 4.13 4.83 6.33
C VAL A 41 3.98 6.31 6.03
N ALA A 42 5.04 6.90 5.45
CA ALA A 42 5.11 8.33 5.17
C ALA A 42 4.21 8.75 4.01
N GLU A 43 4.00 7.86 3.03
CA GLU A 43 3.13 8.09 1.88
C GLU A 43 2.49 6.76 1.46
N ASN A 44 1.19 6.78 1.19
CA ASN A 44 0.50 5.70 0.51
C ASN A 44 -0.81 6.24 -0.10
N GLY A 45 -1.01 6.03 -1.40
CA GLY A 45 -2.21 6.50 -2.06
C GLY A 45 -2.38 5.94 -3.46
N VAL A 46 -3.41 6.43 -4.13
CA VAL A 46 -3.78 6.07 -5.49
C VAL A 46 -4.13 7.34 -6.26
N ALA A 47 -3.63 7.44 -7.49
CA ALA A 47 -3.97 8.53 -8.38
C ALA A 47 -5.15 8.11 -9.25
N THR A 48 -6.30 8.70 -8.97
CA THR A 48 -7.58 8.41 -9.62
C THR A 48 -8.44 9.68 -9.62
N ASP A 49 -9.28 9.83 -10.63
CA ASP A 49 -10.29 10.90 -10.71
C ASP A 49 -11.63 10.47 -10.09
N ASP A 50 -11.78 9.19 -9.74
CA ASP A 50 -12.94 8.65 -9.02
C ASP A 50 -12.61 8.52 -7.53
N ASP A 51 -13.21 9.39 -6.69
CA ASP A 51 -13.00 9.35 -5.24
C ASP A 51 -13.47 8.03 -4.60
N SER A 52 -14.42 7.31 -5.20
CA SER A 52 -14.83 6.01 -4.67
C SER A 52 -13.67 5.01 -4.66
N GLU A 53 -12.82 5.03 -5.68
CA GLU A 53 -11.60 4.23 -5.75
C GLU A 53 -10.58 4.64 -4.69
N ARG A 54 -10.42 5.95 -4.43
CA ARG A 54 -9.54 6.44 -3.36
C ARG A 54 -10.01 5.96 -1.99
N GLN A 55 -11.31 6.04 -1.72
CA GLN A 55 -11.86 5.56 -0.45
C GLN A 55 -11.69 4.05 -0.29
N ASP A 56 -11.96 3.28 -1.35
CA ASP A 56 -11.76 1.82 -1.37
C ASP A 56 -10.29 1.46 -1.16
N TYR A 57 -9.37 2.22 -1.77
CA TYR A 57 -7.93 2.04 -1.60
C TYR A 57 -7.50 2.27 -0.15
N ILE A 58 -7.90 3.39 0.48
CA ILE A 58 -7.57 3.68 1.88
C ILE A 58 -8.12 2.61 2.81
N ARG A 59 -9.38 2.20 2.64
CA ARG A 59 -10.00 1.14 3.46
C ARG A 59 -9.22 -0.17 3.35
N SER A 60 -8.84 -0.56 2.13
CA SER A 60 -8.08 -1.79 1.87
C SER A 60 -6.65 -1.72 2.41
N ALA A 61 -5.97 -0.57 2.24
CA ALA A 61 -4.63 -0.32 2.75
C ALA A 61 -4.59 -0.40 4.29
N VAL A 62 -5.48 0.31 4.99
CA VAL A 62 -5.55 0.29 6.46
C VAL A 62 -5.90 -1.11 6.98
N THR A 63 -6.87 -1.79 6.36
CA THR A 63 -7.22 -3.19 6.72
C THR A 63 -6.01 -4.13 6.54
N SER A 64 -5.15 -3.88 5.55
CA SER A 64 -3.93 -4.67 5.37
C SER A 64 -2.88 -4.40 6.45
N LEU A 65 -2.75 -3.16 6.91
CA LEU A 65 -1.85 -2.80 8.01
C LEU A 65 -2.29 -3.42 9.34
N GLU A 66 -3.60 -3.59 9.59
CA GLU A 66 -4.10 -4.30 10.77
C GLU A 66 -3.55 -5.73 10.88
N ARG A 67 -3.36 -6.43 9.74
CA ARG A 67 -2.72 -7.76 9.73
C ARG A 67 -1.24 -7.69 10.11
N ALA A 68 -0.51 -6.70 9.62
CA ALA A 68 0.88 -6.48 10.04
C ALA A 68 1.00 -6.14 11.52
N PHE A 69 0.06 -5.34 12.05
CA PHE A 69 -0.05 -5.06 13.49
C PHE A 69 -0.33 -6.31 14.32
N ALA A 70 -1.24 -7.17 13.86
CA ALA A 70 -1.54 -8.45 14.51
C ALA A 70 -0.27 -9.31 14.65
N ASP A 71 0.58 -9.28 13.62
CA ASP A 71 1.89 -9.95 13.59
C ASP A 71 3.02 -9.19 14.32
N LYS A 72 2.66 -8.19 15.14
CA LYS A 72 3.58 -7.44 16.02
C LYS A 72 4.64 -6.60 15.31
N ILE A 73 4.39 -6.20 14.07
CA ILE A 73 5.23 -5.20 13.40
C ILE A 73 4.98 -3.81 14.04
N ASP A 74 6.04 -3.15 14.51
CA ASP A 74 5.97 -1.83 15.17
C ASP A 74 5.76 -0.72 14.14
N ILE A 75 4.50 -0.52 13.73
CA ILE A 75 4.06 0.55 12.83
C ILE A 75 3.50 1.70 13.69
N ARG A 76 3.96 2.93 13.46
CA ARG A 76 3.65 4.09 14.32
C ARG A 76 2.88 5.20 13.64
N GLY A 77 2.57 5.05 12.36
CA GLY A 77 1.80 6.04 11.63
C GLY A 77 1.52 5.64 10.19
N TYR A 78 0.43 6.17 9.68
CA TYR A 78 0.00 6.09 8.29
C TYR A 78 -0.40 7.49 7.84
N TYR A 79 0.31 8.01 6.85
CA TYR A 79 0.06 9.31 6.25
C TYR A 79 -0.33 9.10 4.79
N HIS A 80 -1.54 9.57 4.44
CA HIS A 80 -2.12 9.53 3.11
C HIS A 80 -1.81 10.80 2.35
#